data_AF-A0A0U3K995-F1
#
_entry.id   AF-A0A0U3K995-F1
#
_cell.length_a   1.000
_cell.length_b   1.000
_cell.length_c   1.000
_cell.angle_alpha   90.00
_cell.angle_beta   90.00
_cell.angle_gamma   90.00
#
_symmetry.space_group_name_H-M   'P 1'
#
loop_
_entity.id
_entity.type
_entity.pdbx_description
1 polymer ?
#
loop_
_entity_poly.entity_id
_entity_poly.type
_entity_poly.pdbx_seq_one_letter_code
_entity_poly.pdbx_strand_id
1 'polypeptide(L)'
;MSTPRPSLTLSSTVLDAPDAAELADFYRRLLGWETVQEEPGWVKLLPPGGGSGLGFQTDRAYVPPAWPASPGDQLMMLHLDFEVTDLETAVAHAVAEGATPAQFQPQHDVRVLFDPVGHPFCLFVNEGAPGEPPAISPEWVAEQTREIAEQDRLTIQDAVAPDPSAPTAPPRQAEPDTLT
;
A
#
# COMPACT_ATOMS: atom_id res chain seq x y z
N MET A 1 40.01 17.06 -11.20
CA MET A 1 38.84 17.66 -11.86
C MET A 1 37.63 16.79 -11.52
N SER A 2 36.55 17.35 -10.98
CA SER A 2 35.36 16.56 -10.67
C SER A 2 34.60 16.29 -11.97
N THR A 3 34.24 15.04 -12.23
CA THR A 3 33.42 14.68 -13.39
C THR A 3 32.07 15.37 -13.28
N PRO A 4 31.59 16.09 -14.32
CA PRO A 4 30.27 16.71 -14.28
C PRO A 4 29.20 15.63 -14.09
N ARG A 5 28.28 15.88 -13.15
CA ARG A 5 27.18 14.97 -12.85
C ARG A 5 26.14 15.04 -13.99
N PRO A 6 25.64 13.89 -14.49
CA PRO A 6 24.58 13.90 -15.50
C PRO A 6 23.25 14.39 -14.93
N SER A 7 22.37 14.88 -15.81
CA SER A 7 20.96 15.16 -15.47
C SER A 7 20.16 13.86 -15.49
N LEU A 8 19.38 13.62 -14.43
CA LEU A 8 18.48 12.47 -14.29
C LEU A 8 17.10 13.00 -13.88
N THR A 9 16.04 12.51 -14.52
CA THR A 9 14.66 12.94 -14.25
C THR A 9 13.78 11.71 -14.03
N LEU A 10 13.05 11.68 -12.92
CA LEU A 10 12.08 10.62 -12.64
C LEU A 10 10.87 10.77 -13.55
N SER A 11 10.59 9.75 -14.35
CA SER A 11 9.49 9.81 -15.32
C SER A 11 8.18 9.29 -14.75
N SER A 12 8.19 8.11 -14.16
CA SER A 12 7.01 7.47 -13.57
C SER A 12 7.42 6.32 -12.67
N THR A 13 6.60 6.06 -11.65
CA THR A 13 6.56 4.75 -10.98
C THR A 13 5.80 3.78 -11.87
N VAL A 14 6.24 2.53 -11.97
CA VAL A 14 5.61 1.52 -12.84
C VAL A 14 5.03 0.40 -11.98
N LEU A 15 3.76 0.06 -12.21
CA LEU A 15 3.06 -1.05 -11.55
C LEU A 15 2.86 -2.21 -12.53
N ASP A 16 3.23 -3.41 -12.11
CA ASP A 16 2.97 -4.64 -12.87
C ASP A 16 1.52 -5.08 -12.63
N ALA A 17 0.82 -5.56 -13.66
CA ALA A 17 -0.57 -5.99 -13.55
C ALA A 17 -0.87 -7.14 -14.53
N PRO A 18 -1.90 -7.97 -14.27
CA PRO A 18 -2.35 -8.96 -15.25
C PRO A 18 -2.82 -8.33 -16.58
N ASP A 19 -3.38 -7.12 -16.52
CA ASP A 19 -3.74 -6.28 -17.67
C ASP A 19 -3.41 -4.81 -17.36
N ALA A 20 -2.50 -4.22 -18.15
CA ALA A 20 -2.07 -2.83 -17.96
C ALA A 20 -3.17 -1.80 -18.28
N ALA A 21 -4.03 -2.10 -19.26
CA ALA A 21 -5.08 -1.16 -19.68
C ALA A 21 -6.19 -1.10 -18.63
N GLU A 22 -6.62 -2.25 -18.09
CA GLU A 22 -7.63 -2.29 -17.03
C GLU A 22 -7.15 -1.55 -15.78
N LEU A 23 -5.89 -1.75 -15.37
CA LEU A 23 -5.34 -1.05 -14.21
C LEU A 23 -5.18 0.45 -14.47
N ALA A 24 -4.67 0.84 -15.63
CA ALA A 24 -4.55 2.25 -16.00
C ALA A 24 -5.92 2.95 -16.03
N ASP A 25 -6.95 2.27 -16.52
CA ASP A 25 -8.31 2.81 -16.54
C ASP A 25 -8.86 3.07 -15.14
N PHE A 26 -8.55 2.22 -14.16
CA PHE A 26 -8.87 2.48 -12.76
C PHE A 26 -8.18 3.77 -12.26
N TYR A 27 -6.86 3.89 -12.40
CA TYR A 27 -6.13 5.07 -11.92
C TYR A 27 -6.51 6.36 -12.66
N ARG A 28 -6.87 6.26 -13.94
CA ARG A 28 -7.41 7.38 -14.72
C ARG A 28 -8.70 7.92 -14.11
N ARG A 29 -9.65 7.05 -13.75
CA ARG A 29 -10.90 7.49 -13.11
C ARG A 29 -10.70 7.94 -11.67
N LEU A 30 -9.83 7.26 -10.93
CA LEU A 30 -9.49 7.62 -9.55
C LEU A 30 -8.88 9.02 -9.47
N LEU A 31 -7.89 9.32 -10.32
CA LEU A 31 -7.04 10.51 -10.21
C LEU A 31 -7.41 11.63 -11.19
N GLY A 32 -8.21 11.33 -12.22
CA GLY A 32 -8.48 12.27 -13.32
C GLY A 32 -7.25 12.59 -14.17
N TRP A 33 -6.25 11.70 -14.20
CA TRP A 33 -5.01 11.88 -14.97
C TRP A 33 -5.19 11.45 -16.43
N GLU A 34 -4.40 12.05 -17.32
CA GLU A 34 -4.50 11.79 -18.77
C GLU A 34 -3.54 10.70 -19.22
N THR A 35 -4.00 9.87 -20.15
CA THR A 35 -3.16 8.90 -20.86
C THR A 35 -2.26 9.62 -21.85
N VAL A 36 -0.94 9.45 -21.71
CA VAL A 36 0.05 10.09 -22.59
C VAL A 36 0.83 9.11 -23.46
N GLN A 37 0.72 7.82 -23.15
CA GLN A 37 1.29 6.74 -23.95
C GLN A 37 0.44 5.49 -23.74
N GLU A 38 0.12 4.81 -24.83
CA GLU A 38 -0.65 3.57 -24.82
C GLU A 38 -0.15 2.66 -25.94
N GLU A 39 0.31 1.47 -25.55
CA GLU A 39 0.86 0.44 -26.41
C GLU A 39 0.38 -0.94 -25.91
N PRO A 40 0.44 -2.01 -26.73
CA PRO A 40 0.07 -3.34 -26.26
C PRO A 40 0.87 -3.75 -25.01
N GLY A 41 0.18 -3.90 -23.88
CA GLY A 41 0.75 -4.28 -22.60
C GLY A 41 1.42 -3.16 -21.80
N TRP A 42 1.29 -1.90 -22.23
CA TRP A 42 1.90 -0.74 -21.55
C TRP A 42 1.01 0.50 -21.65
N VAL A 43 0.77 1.16 -20.51
CA VAL A 43 0.05 2.44 -20.46
C VAL A 43 0.77 3.40 -19.52
N LYS A 44 0.77 4.69 -19.84
CA LYS A 44 1.32 5.74 -18.98
C LYS A 44 0.35 6.90 -18.80
N LEU A 45 0.14 7.28 -17.54
CA LEU A 45 -0.65 8.43 -17.13
C LEU A 45 0.27 9.54 -16.59
N LEU A 46 -0.10 10.80 -16.81
CA LEU A 46 0.57 11.96 -16.21
C LEU A 46 -0.40 12.85 -15.42
N PRO A 47 0.04 13.42 -14.27
CA PRO A 47 -0.75 14.40 -13.55
C PRO A 47 -0.96 15.68 -14.35
N PRO A 48 -2.06 16.41 -14.11
CA PRO A 48 -2.23 17.75 -14.63
C PRO A 48 -1.11 18.66 -14.11
N GLY A 49 -0.54 19.50 -14.98
CA GLY A 49 0.59 20.38 -14.63
C GLY A 49 1.97 19.70 -14.73
N GLY A 50 2.03 18.41 -15.04
CA GLY A 50 3.28 17.66 -15.22
C GLY A 50 3.87 17.15 -13.90
N GLY A 51 5.01 16.47 -14.00
CA GLY A 51 5.63 15.76 -12.88
C GLY A 51 5.84 14.28 -13.21
N SER A 52 6.14 13.48 -12.19
CA SER A 52 6.28 12.03 -12.34
C SER A 52 4.90 11.38 -12.37
N GLY A 53 4.67 10.52 -13.36
CA GLY A 53 3.39 9.83 -13.56
C GLY A 53 3.33 8.43 -12.99
N LEU A 54 2.32 7.70 -13.45
CA LEU A 54 2.20 6.25 -13.26
C LEU A 54 2.30 5.54 -14.61
N GLY A 55 3.11 4.49 -14.65
CA GLY A 55 3.17 3.52 -15.74
C GLY A 55 2.56 2.20 -15.29
N PHE A 56 2.01 1.46 -16.25
CA PHE A 56 1.36 0.19 -16.02
C PHE A 56 1.89 -0.81 -17.04
N GLN A 57 2.33 -1.98 -16.57
CA GLN A 57 2.94 -3.01 -17.39
C GLN A 57 2.19 -4.32 -17.24
N THR A 58 1.90 -5.00 -18.35
CA THR A 58 1.28 -6.33 -18.31
C THR A 58 2.32 -7.38 -17.93
N ASP A 59 2.14 -8.02 -16.77
CA ASP A 59 2.87 -9.20 -16.33
C ASP A 59 1.89 -10.30 -15.88
N ARG A 60 1.93 -11.44 -16.59
CA ARG A 60 1.07 -12.59 -16.31
C ARG A 60 1.47 -13.35 -15.04
N ALA A 61 2.70 -13.14 -14.55
CA ALA A 61 3.20 -13.74 -13.32
C ALA A 61 2.94 -12.85 -12.09
N TYR A 62 2.25 -11.71 -12.26
CA TYR A 62 1.95 -10.81 -11.17
C TYR A 62 1.18 -11.52 -10.04
N VAL A 63 1.66 -11.30 -8.81
CA VAL A 63 1.02 -11.75 -7.57
C VAL A 63 0.92 -10.53 -6.66
N PRO A 64 -0.30 -10.17 -6.18
CA PRO A 64 -0.47 -9.02 -5.31
C PRO A 64 0.28 -9.20 -3.98
N PRO A 65 0.84 -8.12 -3.41
CA PRO A 65 1.45 -8.17 -2.09
C PRO A 65 0.39 -8.42 -1.00
N ALA A 66 0.81 -9.06 0.09
CA ALA A 66 -0.02 -9.20 1.28
C ALA A 66 0.03 -7.93 2.14
N TRP A 67 -1.07 -7.62 2.82
CA TRP A 67 -1.13 -6.53 3.79
C TRP A 67 -2.02 -6.89 4.99
N PRO A 68 -1.48 -6.86 6.23
CA PRO A 68 -0.06 -6.73 6.55
C PRO A 68 0.70 -8.00 6.11
N ALA A 69 1.95 -7.84 5.70
CA ALA A 69 2.76 -8.98 5.27
C ALA A 69 3.32 -9.76 6.47
N SER A 70 3.29 -11.10 6.38
CA SER A 70 3.95 -12.04 7.28
C SER A 70 5.20 -12.66 6.64
N PRO A 71 6.09 -13.32 7.42
CA PRO A 71 7.26 -14.00 6.85
C PRO A 71 6.86 -15.02 5.78
N GLY A 72 7.37 -14.85 4.56
CA GLY A 72 7.09 -15.71 3.41
C GLY A 72 6.04 -15.16 2.45
N ASP A 73 5.34 -14.08 2.83
CA ASP A 73 4.40 -13.41 1.92
C ASP A 73 5.13 -12.56 0.88
N GLN A 74 4.43 -12.28 -0.23
CA GLN A 74 4.84 -11.23 -1.15
C GLN A 74 4.77 -9.88 -0.43
N LEU A 75 5.90 -9.18 -0.35
CA LEU A 75 5.99 -7.90 0.34
C LEU A 75 5.55 -6.75 -0.56
N MET A 76 4.97 -5.72 0.05
CA MET A 76 4.81 -4.42 -0.60
C MET A 76 6.20 -3.82 -0.82
N MET A 77 6.54 -3.55 -2.09
CA MET A 77 7.86 -3.06 -2.49
C MET A 77 7.95 -1.53 -2.59
N LEU A 78 6.81 -0.85 -2.68
CA LEU A 78 6.70 0.60 -2.77
C LEU A 78 5.44 1.08 -2.05
N HIS A 79 5.48 2.34 -1.62
CA HIS A 79 4.29 3.08 -1.22
C HIS A 79 3.82 3.95 -2.38
N LEU A 80 2.51 3.96 -2.62
CA LEU A 80 1.85 4.90 -3.50
C LEU A 80 0.89 5.72 -2.65
N ASP A 81 1.30 6.92 -2.27
CA ASP A 81 0.58 7.76 -1.31
C ASP A 81 0.00 8.99 -2.02
N PHE A 82 -1.30 9.19 -1.87
CA PHE A 82 -2.03 10.34 -2.40
C PHE A 82 -2.53 11.21 -1.26
N GLU A 83 -2.05 12.46 -1.23
CA GLU A 83 -2.56 13.47 -0.31
C GLU A 83 -3.96 13.91 -0.75
N VAL A 84 -4.90 13.93 0.20
CA VAL A 84 -6.28 14.36 -0.01
C VAL A 84 -6.67 15.41 1.03
N THR A 85 -7.70 16.19 0.72
CA THR A 85 -8.23 17.22 1.62
C THR A 85 -9.37 16.72 2.50
N ASP A 86 -10.01 15.62 2.12
CA ASP A 86 -11.10 14.97 2.84
C ASP A 86 -10.97 13.47 2.63
N LEU A 87 -10.66 12.76 3.72
CA LEU A 87 -10.35 11.34 3.65
C LEU A 87 -11.62 10.47 3.54
N GLU A 88 -12.73 10.89 4.14
CA GLU A 88 -14.00 10.17 4.04
C GLU A 88 -14.53 10.22 2.60
N THR A 89 -14.58 11.41 2.01
CA THR A 89 -15.00 11.60 0.62
C THR A 89 -14.07 10.88 -0.36
N ALA A 90 -12.75 10.96 -0.13
CA ALA A 90 -11.78 10.32 -1.03
C ALA A 90 -11.84 8.79 -0.97
N VAL A 91 -12.06 8.19 0.21
CA VAL A 91 -12.28 6.75 0.35
C VAL A 91 -13.55 6.34 -0.37
N ALA A 92 -14.65 7.07 -0.19
CA ALA A 92 -15.92 6.77 -0.85
C ALA A 92 -15.78 6.82 -2.39
N HIS A 93 -15.05 7.82 -2.92
CA HIS A 93 -14.72 7.93 -4.34
C HIS A 93 -13.89 6.72 -4.82
N ALA A 94 -12.80 6.40 -4.12
CA ALA A 94 -11.95 5.28 -4.49
C ALA A 94 -12.71 3.94 -4.55
N VAL A 95 -13.58 3.69 -3.57
CA VAL A 95 -14.43 2.49 -3.54
C VAL A 95 -15.41 2.48 -4.70
N ALA A 96 -16.03 3.62 -5.03
CA ALA A 96 -16.93 3.73 -6.17
C ALA A 96 -16.24 3.43 -7.50
N GLU A 97 -14.95 3.74 -7.63
CA GLU A 97 -14.15 3.46 -8.82
C GLU A 97 -13.58 2.03 -8.91
N GLY A 98 -13.72 1.24 -7.84
CA GLY A 98 -13.35 -0.17 -7.79
C GLY A 98 -12.25 -0.53 -6.78
N ALA A 99 -11.80 0.42 -5.95
CA ALA A 99 -10.86 0.11 -4.87
C ALA A 99 -11.55 -0.68 -3.74
N THR A 100 -10.77 -1.44 -2.98
CA THR A 100 -11.24 -2.13 -1.78
C THR A 100 -10.46 -1.65 -0.56
N PRO A 101 -11.09 -1.17 0.52
CA PRO A 101 -10.38 -0.81 1.74
C PRO A 101 -9.64 -2.03 2.31
N ALA A 102 -8.38 -1.87 2.69
CA ALA A 102 -7.68 -2.92 3.38
C ALA A 102 -8.35 -3.19 4.73
N GLN A 103 -8.37 -4.45 5.16
CA GLN A 103 -8.91 -4.79 6.47
C GLN A 103 -8.07 -4.09 7.54
N PHE A 104 -6.77 -4.33 7.59
CA PHE A 104 -5.88 -3.68 8.56
C PHE A 104 -5.56 -2.24 8.18
N GLN A 105 -5.86 -1.30 9.09
CA GLN A 105 -5.50 0.12 8.96
C GLN A 105 -4.49 0.51 10.05
N PRO A 106 -3.38 1.19 9.73
CA PRO A 106 -2.35 1.48 10.73
C PRO A 106 -2.59 2.79 11.49
N GLN A 107 -3.32 3.75 10.91
CA GLN A 107 -3.42 5.13 11.39
C GLN A 107 -4.81 5.70 11.07
N HIS A 108 -5.28 6.67 11.85
CA HIS A 108 -6.61 7.24 11.70
C HIS A 108 -6.70 8.26 10.55
N ASP A 109 -5.60 8.95 10.24
CA ASP A 109 -5.42 9.98 9.20
C ASP A 109 -4.87 9.42 7.87
N VAL A 110 -4.76 8.10 7.77
CA VAL A 110 -4.35 7.37 6.56
C VAL A 110 -5.38 6.29 6.26
N ARG A 111 -5.59 5.99 4.98
CA ARG A 111 -6.34 4.82 4.53
C ARG A 111 -5.59 4.04 3.49
N VAL A 112 -5.32 2.78 3.81
CA VAL A 112 -4.78 1.79 2.88
C VAL A 112 -5.95 1.17 2.12
N LEU A 113 -5.91 1.24 0.80
CA LEU A 113 -6.83 0.57 -0.10
C LEU A 113 -6.04 -0.28 -1.09
N PHE A 114 -6.72 -1.26 -1.67
CA PHE A 114 -6.23 -2.01 -2.80
C PHE A 114 -6.87 -1.51 -4.09
N ASP A 115 -6.06 -1.35 -5.13
CA ASP A 115 -6.57 -1.24 -6.49
C ASP A 115 -7.17 -2.58 -6.97
N PRO A 116 -7.81 -2.64 -8.16
CA PRO A 116 -8.50 -3.85 -8.62
C PRO A 116 -7.62 -5.09 -8.79
N VAL A 117 -6.29 -4.94 -8.85
CA VAL A 117 -5.36 -6.07 -8.97
C VAL A 117 -4.62 -6.35 -7.67
N GLY A 118 -4.80 -5.53 -6.63
CA GLY A 118 -4.30 -5.78 -5.29
C GLY A 118 -3.06 -4.98 -4.90
N HIS A 119 -2.66 -3.94 -5.64
CA HIS A 119 -1.62 -3.05 -5.11
C HIS A 119 -2.18 -2.20 -3.97
N PRO A 120 -1.51 -2.16 -2.82
CA PRO A 120 -1.81 -1.21 -1.78
C PRO A 120 -1.43 0.21 -2.22
N PHE A 121 -2.34 1.15 -2.00
CA PHE A 121 -2.09 2.58 -2.07
C PHE A 121 -2.72 3.27 -0.86
N CYS A 122 -2.15 4.41 -0.47
CA CYS A 122 -2.65 5.17 0.67
C CYS A 122 -3.34 6.45 0.21
N LEU A 123 -4.48 6.76 0.81
CA LEU A 123 -4.99 8.12 0.88
C LEU A 123 -4.61 8.68 2.25
N PHE A 124 -4.04 9.87 2.30
CA PHE A 124 -3.66 10.48 3.58
C PHE A 124 -3.97 11.97 3.58
N VAL A 125 -4.13 12.53 4.78
CA VAL A 125 -4.19 13.98 4.95
C VAL A 125 -2.91 14.47 5.60
N ASN A 126 -2.46 15.66 5.23
CA ASN A 126 -1.33 16.31 5.87
C ASN A 126 -1.82 17.44 6.78
N GLU A 127 -1.52 17.37 8.09
CA GLU A 127 -1.92 18.40 9.06
C GLU A 127 -1.21 19.78 8.87
N GLY A 128 -0.42 19.97 7.81
CA GLY A 128 0.43 21.15 7.61
C GLY A 128 0.31 21.93 6.29
N ALA A 129 -0.59 21.55 5.37
CA ALA A 129 -0.71 22.24 4.08
C ALA A 129 -1.40 23.63 4.23
N PRO A 130 -0.88 24.72 3.64
CA PRO A 130 -1.56 26.02 3.67
C PRO A 130 -2.79 26.02 2.76
N GLY A 131 -3.99 26.25 3.30
CA GLY A 131 -5.20 26.45 2.48
C GLY A 131 -6.50 26.25 3.23
N GLU A 132 -6.61 25.17 4.00
CA GLU A 132 -7.65 24.84 4.98
C GLU A 132 -7.16 23.54 5.64
N PRO A 133 -7.29 23.32 6.97
CA PRO A 133 -6.96 22.02 7.53
C PRO A 133 -7.79 20.93 6.86
N PRO A 134 -7.24 19.73 6.65
CA PRO A 134 -7.97 18.65 6.03
C PRO A 134 -9.26 18.35 6.81
N ALA A 135 -10.34 18.17 6.08
CA ALA A 135 -11.64 17.83 6.64
C ALA A 135 -11.62 16.36 7.04
N ILE A 136 -11.57 16.13 8.36
CA ILE A 136 -11.81 14.83 8.95
C ILE A 136 -12.80 15.02 10.10
N SER A 137 -13.93 14.31 10.04
CA SER A 137 -14.95 14.42 11.07
C SER A 137 -14.50 13.74 12.38
N PRO A 138 -14.81 14.32 13.55
CA PRO A 138 -14.49 13.68 14.83
C PRO A 138 -15.14 12.30 15.00
N GLU A 139 -16.35 12.11 14.47
CA GLU A 139 -17.01 10.79 14.48
C GLU A 139 -16.22 9.74 13.71
N TRP A 140 -15.69 10.11 12.54
CA TRP A 140 -14.87 9.22 11.73
C TRP A 140 -13.55 8.89 12.44
N VAL A 141 -12.85 9.86 13.02
CA VAL A 141 -11.64 9.57 13.82
C VAL A 141 -11.94 8.59 14.95
N ALA A 142 -13.05 8.78 15.66
CA ALA A 142 -13.44 7.93 16.78
C ALA A 142 -13.86 6.51 16.34
N GLU A 143 -14.50 6.37 15.18
CA GLU A 143 -14.78 5.07 14.56
C GLU A 143 -13.50 4.34 14.18
N GLN A 144 -12.61 5.02 13.46
CA GLN A 144 -11.38 4.42 12.97
C GLN A 144 -10.42 4.04 14.08
N THR A 145 -10.29 4.89 15.10
CA THR A 145 -9.49 4.56 16.29
C THR A 145 -9.99 3.28 16.96
N ARG A 146 -11.31 3.04 17.00
CA ARG A 146 -11.88 1.81 17.56
C ARG A 146 -11.59 0.60 16.69
N GLU A 147 -11.76 0.72 15.37
CA GLU A 147 -11.48 -0.36 14.41
C GLU A 147 -10.00 -0.77 14.45
N ILE A 148 -9.09 0.20 14.43
CA ILE A 148 -7.65 -0.03 14.52
C ILE A 148 -7.29 -0.72 15.84
N ALA A 149 -7.79 -0.21 16.97
CA ALA A 149 -7.54 -0.83 18.28
C ALA A 149 -8.07 -2.28 18.37
N GLU A 150 -9.19 -2.57 17.70
CA GLU A 150 -9.71 -3.93 17.61
C GLU A 150 -8.84 -4.85 16.75
N GLN A 151 -8.35 -4.35 15.61
CA GLN A 151 -7.45 -5.09 14.73
C GLN A 151 -6.11 -5.38 15.38
N ASP A 152 -5.52 -4.41 16.08
CA ASP A 152 -4.30 -4.60 16.87
C ASP A 152 -4.51 -5.68 17.94
N ARG A 153 -5.65 -5.65 18.64
CA ARG A 153 -5.99 -6.66 19.63
C ARG A 153 -6.07 -8.06 19.01
N LEU A 154 -6.68 -8.22 17.83
CA LEU A 154 -6.79 -9.50 17.13
C LEU A 154 -5.42 -9.97 16.60
N THR A 155 -4.66 -9.07 15.98
CA THR A 155 -3.33 -9.36 15.43
C THR A 155 -2.35 -9.81 16.52
N ILE A 156 -2.39 -9.18 17.71
CA ILE A 156 -1.61 -9.61 18.87
C ILE A 156 -2.05 -11.00 19.35
N GLN A 157 -3.35 -11.32 19.33
CA GLN A 157 -3.84 -12.65 19.71
C GLN A 157 -3.32 -13.74 18.76
N ASP A 158 -3.33 -13.47 17.46
CA ASP A 158 -2.82 -14.40 16.44
C ASP A 158 -1.29 -14.57 16.49
N ALA A 159 -0.55 -13.49 16.78
CA ALA A 159 0.90 -13.53 16.94
C ALA A 159 1.36 -14.27 18.22
N VAL A 160 0.52 -14.32 19.26
CA VAL A 160 0.81 -14.99 20.55
C VAL A 160 0.30 -16.43 20.57
N ALA A 161 -0.59 -16.82 19.64
CA ALA A 161 -1.05 -18.19 19.52
C ALA A 161 0.16 -19.12 19.25
N PRO A 162 0.36 -20.18 20.05
CA PRO A 162 1.48 -21.09 19.82
C PRO A 162 1.31 -21.75 18.44
N ASP A 163 2.36 -21.73 17.63
CA ASP A 163 2.38 -22.43 16.35
C ASP A 163 2.08 -23.93 16.59
N PRO A 164 0.91 -24.43 16.15
CA PRO A 164 0.53 -25.83 16.36
C PRO A 164 1.43 -26.80 15.56
N SER A 165 2.25 -26.28 14.65
CA SER A 165 3.18 -27.01 13.79
C SER A 165 4.61 -26.99 14.33
N ALA A 166 4.89 -26.23 15.40
CA ALA A 166 6.23 -26.13 15.96
C ALA A 166 6.66 -27.48 16.53
N PRO A 167 7.79 -28.06 16.08
CA PRO A 167 8.28 -29.32 16.60
C PRO A 167 8.57 -29.16 18.10
N THR A 168 8.04 -30.09 18.90
CA THR A 168 8.29 -30.12 20.35
C THR A 168 9.79 -30.29 20.55
N ALA A 169 10.45 -29.32 21.19
CA ALA A 169 11.89 -29.39 21.42
C ALA A 169 12.23 -30.70 22.16
N PRO A 170 13.20 -31.49 21.66
CA PRO A 170 13.59 -32.71 22.33
C PRO A 170 14.14 -32.37 23.73
N PRO A 171 13.91 -33.22 24.74
CA PRO A 171 14.40 -32.98 26.09
C PRO A 171 15.93 -32.80 26.06
N ARG A 172 16.41 -31.71 26.68
CA ARG A 172 17.85 -31.44 26.83
C ARG A 172 18.51 -32.67 27.46
N GLN A 173 19.41 -33.31 26.71
CA GLN A 173 20.27 -34.33 27.28
C GLN A 173 21.21 -33.64 28.27
N ALA A 174 21.27 -34.16 29.49
CA ALA A 174 22.21 -33.69 30.50
C ALA A 174 23.62 -34.03 30.03
N GLU A 175 24.48 -33.01 29.91
CA GLU A 175 25.89 -33.22 29.62
C GLU A 175 26.58 -33.87 30.84
N PRO A 176 27.46 -34.86 30.65
CA PRO A 176 28.20 -35.44 31.75
C PRO A 176 29.31 -34.50 32.21
N ASP A 177 29.28 -34.13 33.50
CA ASP A 177 30.36 -33.45 34.22
C ASP A 177 31.69 -34.20 34.00
N THR A 178 32.57 -33.63 33.18
CA THR A 178 33.93 -34.16 33.03
C THR A 178 34.83 -33.43 34.02
N LEU A 179 35.02 -34.03 35.19
CA LEU A 179 36.08 -33.68 36.13
C LEU A 179 37.33 -34.50 35.78
N THR A 180 38.40 -33.86 35.32
CA THR A 180 39.80 -34.22 35.59
C THR A 180 40.68 -33.00 35.39
#